data_AF-A0A8T5BVN1-F1
#
_entry.id   AF-A0A8T5BVN1-F1
#
_cell.length_a   1.000
_cell.length_b   1.000
_cell.length_c   1.000
_cell.angle_alpha   90.00
_cell.angle_beta   90.00
_cell.angle_gamma   90.00
#
_symmetry.space_group_name_H-M   'P 1'
#
loop_
_entity.id
_entity.type
_entity.pdbx_description
1 polymer ?
#
loop_
_entity_poly.entity_id
_entity_poly.type
_entity_poly.pdbx_seq_one_letter_code
_entity_poly.pdbx_strand_id
1 'polypeptide(L)' 'MKEAKQSDELMRPVECPRCKQMNAPNNARCELCGYILDRRLAMKIEEEQHMRNEDFVKMLEEAIALLLYP' A
#
# COMPACT_ATOMS: atom_id res chain seq x y z
N MET A 1 -31.17 12.29 12.53
CA MET A 1 -31.11 11.14 11.61
C MET A 1 -30.02 11.36 10.56
N LYS A 2 -28.76 11.04 10.88
CA LYS A 2 -27.62 11.12 9.94
C LYS A 2 -26.73 9.87 9.97
N GLU A 3 -27.20 8.79 10.60
CA GLU A 3 -26.37 7.61 10.89
C GLU A 3 -26.54 6.47 9.87
N ALA A 4 -27.62 6.47 9.07
CA ALA A 4 -27.93 5.37 8.14
C ALA A 4 -27.11 5.37 6.82
N LYS A 5 -26.45 6.47 6.46
CA LYS A 5 -25.71 6.57 5.17
C LYS A 5 -24.27 6.06 5.24
N GLN A 6 -23.66 6.04 6.43
CA GLN A 6 -22.24 5.69 6.57
C GLN A 6 -22.02 4.17 6.64
N SER A 7 -22.99 3.41 7.17
CA SER A 7 -22.94 1.94 7.25
C SER A 7 -23.13 1.26 5.91
N ASP A 8 -23.84 1.89 4.98
CA ASP A 8 -24.24 1.31 3.70
C ASP A 8 -23.12 1.35 2.64
N GLU A 9 -22.18 2.28 2.78
CA GLU A 9 -20.97 2.35 1.94
C GLU A 9 -19.93 1.27 2.32
N LEU A 10 -19.87 0.89 3.60
CA LEU A 10 -19.01 -0.17 4.13
C LEU A 10 -19.48 -1.59 3.79
N MET A 11 -20.64 -1.75 3.16
CA MET A 11 -21.18 -3.05 2.77
C MET A 11 -21.20 -3.29 1.26
N ARG A 12 -20.72 -2.34 0.45
CA ARG A 12 -20.70 -2.51 -1.01
C ARG A 12 -19.46 -3.28 -1.47
N PRO A 13 -19.63 -4.34 -2.28
CA PRO A 13 -18.50 -5.01 -2.91
C PRO A 13 -17.62 -4.03 -3.68
N VAL A 14 -16.31 -4.23 -3.62
CA VAL A 14 -15.30 -3.39 -4.27
C VAL A 14 -14.75 -4.13 -5.48
N GLU A 15 -14.81 -3.51 -6.66
CA GLU A 15 -14.20 -4.05 -7.88
C GLU A 15 -12.69 -3.79 -7.90
N CYS A 16 -11.89 -4.82 -8.14
CA CYS A 16 -10.46 -4.67 -8.27
C CYS A 16 -10.10 -3.90 -9.55
N PRO A 17 -9.40 -2.76 -9.48
CA PRO A 17 -9.06 -1.98 -10.68
C PRO A 17 -8.05 -2.69 -11.60
N ARG A 18 -7.30 -3.67 -11.08
CA ARG A 18 -6.28 -4.42 -11.82
C ARG A 18 -6.86 -5.60 -12.60
N CYS A 19 -7.70 -6.42 -11.97
CA CYS A 19 -8.18 -7.69 -12.54
C CYS A 19 -9.72 -7.82 -12.61
N LYS A 20 -10.46 -6.78 -12.19
CA LYS A 20 -11.93 -6.70 -12.27
C LYS A 20 -12.69 -7.68 -11.37
N GLN A 21 -11.98 -8.44 -10.52
CA GLN A 21 -12.59 -9.28 -9.49
C GLN A 21 -13.41 -8.44 -8.49
N MET A 22 -14.63 -8.85 -8.20
CA MET A 22 -15.43 -8.30 -7.10
C MET A 22 -14.95 -8.86 -5.77
N ASN A 23 -14.65 -7.99 -4.82
CA ASN A 23 -14.15 -8.32 -3.49
C ASN A 23 -15.12 -7.84 -2.42
N ALA A 24 -15.04 -8.46 -1.24
CA ALA A 24 -15.78 -7.97 -0.09
C ALA A 24 -15.37 -6.53 0.27
N PRO A 25 -16.28 -5.71 0.83
CA PRO A 25 -16.04 -4.28 1.10
C PRO A 25 -14.81 -4.00 1.97
N ASN A 26 -14.48 -4.94 2.85
CA ASN A 26 -13.40 -4.81 3.84
C ASN A 26 -12.11 -5.55 3.43
N ASN A 27 -12.04 -6.08 2.21
CA ASN A 27 -10.84 -6.75 1.74
C ASN A 27 -9.75 -5.73 1.46
N ALA A 28 -8.68 -5.77 2.26
CA ALA A 28 -7.52 -4.91 2.06
C ALA A 28 -6.75 -5.25 0.76
N ARG A 29 -6.89 -6.48 0.24
CA ARG A 29 -6.27 -6.97 -0.99
C ARG A 29 -7.27 -7.73 -1.84
N CYS A 30 -7.08 -7.71 -3.15
CA CYS A 30 -7.82 -8.53 -4.08
C CYS A 30 -7.52 -10.02 -3.83
N GLU A 31 -8.56 -10.82 -3.65
CA GLU A 31 -8.44 -12.27 -3.42
C GLU A 31 -7.86 -13.02 -4.62
N LEU A 32 -8.02 -12.46 -5.83
CA LEU A 32 -7.55 -13.08 -7.06
C LEU A 32 -6.10 -12.72 -7.39
N CYS A 33 -5.73 -11.43 -7.33
CA CYS A 33 -4.44 -10.95 -7.83
C CYS A 33 -3.55 -10.28 -6.78
N GLY A 34 -4.01 -10.17 -5.53
CA GLY A 34 -3.23 -9.59 -4.42
C GLY A 34 -3.08 -8.07 -4.44
N TYR A 35 -3.65 -7.37 -5.43
CA TYR A 35 -3.62 -5.90 -5.52
C TYR A 35 -4.24 -5.27 -4.28
N ILE A 36 -3.62 -4.22 -3.73
CA ILE A 36 -4.13 -3.54 -2.54
C ILE A 36 -5.36 -2.70 -2.91
N LEU A 37 -6.50 -2.99 -2.27
CA LEU A 37 -7.75 -2.27 -2.49
C LEU A 37 -7.94 -1.13 -1.47
N ASP A 38 -7.36 -1.28 -0.28
CA ASP A 38 -7.37 -0.23 0.74
C ASP A 38 -6.31 0.83 0.44
N ARG A 39 -6.77 2.02 0.06
CA ARG A 39 -5.90 3.17 -0.26
C ARG A 39 -5.01 3.59 0.92
N ARG A 40 -5.49 3.49 2.17
CA ARG A 40 -4.68 3.84 3.35
C ARG A 40 -3.57 2.82 3.56
N LEU A 41 -3.89 1.53 3.39
CA LEU A 41 -2.89 0.48 3.45
C LEU A 41 -1.86 0.63 2.33
N ALA A 42 -2.28 0.98 1.11
CA ALA A 42 -1.38 1.24 -0.01
C ALA A 42 -0.41 2.38 0.30
N MET A 43 -0.92 3.51 0.81
CA MET A 43 -0.09 4.66 1.22
C MET A 43 0.92 4.30 2.31
N LYS A 44 0.49 3.55 3.34
CA LYS A 44 1.38 3.12 4.42
C LYS A 44 2.52 2.22 3.91
N ILE A 45 2.20 1.27 3.02
CA ILE A 45 3.21 0.39 2.43
C ILE A 45 4.20 1.18 1.57
N GLU A 46 3.71 2.16 0.81
CA GLU A 46 4.55 3.04 -0.01
C GLU A 46 5.49 3.90 0.86
N GLU A 47 4.98 4.50 1.93
CA GLU A 47 5.77 5.28 2.89
C GLU A 47 6.85 4.41 3.58
N GLU A 48 6.50 3.23 4.06
CA GLU A 48 7.47 2.29 4.64
C GLU A 48 8.52 1.82 3.63
N GLN A 49 8.14 1.61 2.37
CA GLN A 49 9.09 1.29 1.30
C GLN A 49 10.02 2.44 0.99
N HIS A 50 9.51 3.67 0.97
CA HIS A 50 10.31 4.87 0.76
C HIS A 50 11.37 5.02 1.84
N MET A 51 10.98 4.93 3.11
CA MET A 51 11.91 5.00 4.26
C MET A 51 13.01 3.94 4.16
N ARG A 52 12.65 2.67 3.89
CA ARG A 52 13.65 1.60 3.74
C ARG A 52 14.60 1.83 2.57
N ASN A 53 14.10 2.37 1.47
CA ASN A 53 14.93 2.68 0.31
C ASN A 53 15.90 3.82 0.61
N GLU A 54 15.46 4.86 1.32
CA GLU A 54 16.33 5.95 1.76
C GLU A 54 17.44 5.45 2.68
N ASP A 55 17.11 4.59 3.66
CA ASP A 55 18.11 3.99 4.55
C ASP A 55 19.13 3.14 3.78
N PHE A 56 18.65 2.36 2.79
CA PHE A 56 19.52 1.55 1.94
C PHE A 56 20.44 2.41 1.06
N VAL A 57 19.93 3.51 0.49
CA VAL A 57 20.73 4.45 -0.30
C VAL A 57 21.83 5.08 0.55
N LYS A 58 21.50 5.54 1.77
CA LYS A 58 22.51 6.09 2.70
C LYS A 58 23.61 5.08 3.02
N MET A 59 23.23 3.85 3.33
CA MET A 59 24.19 2.77 3.59
C MET A 59 25.12 2.51 2.38
N LEU A 60 24.58 2.56 1.16
CA LEU A 60 25.38 2.42 -0.06
C LEU A 60 26.32 3.61 -0.28
N GLU A 61 25.86 4.83 -0.04
CA GLU A 61 26.68 6.04 -0.16
C GLU A 61 27.88 5.99 0.80
N GLU A 62 27.66 5.57 2.05
CA GLU A 62 28.73 5.38 3.04
C GLU A 62 29.73 4.29 2.61
N ALA A 63 29.23 3.15 2.11
CA ALA A 63 30.08 2.06 1.63
C ALA A 63 30.93 2.48 0.41
N ILE A 64 30.34 3.24 -0.52
CA ILE A 64 31.05 3.77 -1.69
C ILE A 64 32.11 4.78 -1.27
N ALA A 65 31.81 5.66 -0.32
CA ALA A 65 32.77 6.63 0.19
C ALA A 65 34.05 5.96 0.74
N LEU A 66 33.89 4.86 1.49
CA LEU A 66 35.01 4.07 2.00
C LEU A 66 35.87 3.41 0.90
N LEU A 67 35.27 3.06 -0.23
CA LEU A 67 35.99 2.45 -1.35
C LEU A 67 36.73 3.49 -2.21
N LEU A 68 36.21 4.72 -2.30
CA LEU A 68 36.76 5.78 -3.13
C LEU A 68 37.80 6.65 -2.40
N TYR A 69 37.72 6.75 -1.08
CA TYR A 69 38.64 7.51 -0.23
C TYR A 69 39.21 6.64 0.91
N PRO A 70 39.95 5.56 0.59
CA PRO A 70 40.49 4.63 1.59
C PRO A 70 41.60 5.25 2.46
#